data_AF-E0SSI7-F1
#
_entry.id   AF-E0SSI7-F1
#
_cell.length_a   1.000
_cell.length_b   1.000
_cell.length_c   1.000
_cell.angle_alpha   90.00
_cell.angle_beta   90.00
_cell.angle_gamma   90.00
#
_symmetry.space_group_name_H-M   'P 1'
#
loop_
_entity.id
_entity.type
_entity.pdbx_description
1 polymer ?
#
loop_
_entity_poly.entity_id
_entity_poly.type
_entity_poly.pdbx_seq_one_letter_code
_entity_poly.pdbx_strand_id
1 'polypeptide(L)'
;MYLLSLELISSLASLATVVISISSLAYWLGKKFGEIDSRFREVDRRFVEIDKRFQQIDERFREIDKRFVELEERLNRRIGEVEERLNRRIDEVEKKLGGRIDEMDARLGRVEKELSELRTRLDGIDSKLRRLGEAFTNYQEFLMRYLVHEGVLRREAAEVITTEARGVMRLATMNPLTKEEWMRIKELLDKSEKEDLTIEEAYELLNLARKVVHEYGEYPEAWKLHMYAAMMVGFAWKKQREKEEKEKKEEKK
;
A
#
# COMPACT_ATOMS: atom_id res chain seq x y z
N MET A 1 -52.83 -131.00 42.54
CA MET A 1 -52.26 -131.03 41.17
C MET A 1 -52.71 -129.83 40.32
N TYR A 2 -53.99 -129.45 40.31
CA TYR A 2 -54.52 -128.29 39.54
C TYR A 2 -53.99 -126.90 39.95
N LEU A 3 -53.71 -126.67 41.24
CA LEU A 3 -53.18 -125.38 41.73
C LEU A 3 -51.76 -125.10 41.23
N LEU A 4 -50.86 -126.10 41.29
CA LEU A 4 -49.49 -126.02 40.77
C LEU A 4 -49.44 -125.78 39.26
N SER A 5 -50.37 -126.34 38.48
CA SER A 5 -50.47 -126.08 37.04
C SER A 5 -50.96 -124.66 36.71
N LEU A 6 -51.84 -124.07 37.53
CA LEU A 6 -52.33 -122.70 37.32
C LEU A 6 -51.24 -121.66 37.61
N GLU A 7 -50.45 -121.86 38.67
CA GLU A 7 -49.30 -121.02 39.01
C GLU A 7 -48.18 -121.10 37.96
N LEU A 8 -47.95 -122.28 37.38
CA LEU A 8 -47.01 -122.44 36.27
C LEU A 8 -47.48 -121.69 35.01
N ILE A 9 -48.78 -121.73 34.69
CA ILE A 9 -49.36 -121.01 33.55
C ILE A 9 -49.33 -119.50 33.77
N SER A 10 -49.66 -119.01 34.97
CA SER A 10 -49.64 -117.58 35.28
C SER A 10 -48.23 -116.99 35.32
N SER A 11 -47.25 -117.75 35.83
CA SER A 11 -45.83 -117.39 35.79
C SER A 11 -45.24 -117.42 34.38
N LEU A 12 -45.63 -118.38 33.53
CA LEU A 12 -45.28 -118.38 32.09
C LEU A 12 -45.91 -117.20 31.35
N ALA A 13 -47.16 -116.85 31.65
CA ALA A 13 -47.85 -115.70 31.05
C ALA A 13 -47.22 -114.36 31.47
N SER A 14 -46.81 -114.22 32.73
CA SER A 14 -46.09 -113.02 33.20
C SER A 14 -44.71 -112.92 32.57
N LEU A 15 -44.00 -114.04 32.42
CA LEU A 15 -42.69 -114.10 31.76
C LEU A 15 -42.80 -113.75 30.27
N ALA A 16 -43.82 -114.26 29.57
CA ALA A 16 -44.13 -113.86 28.19
C ALA A 16 -44.42 -112.35 28.07
N THR A 17 -45.17 -111.79 29.04
CA THR A 17 -45.48 -110.35 29.07
C THR A 17 -44.22 -109.49 29.28
N VAL A 18 -43.31 -109.93 30.16
CA VAL A 18 -42.01 -109.29 30.38
C VAL A 18 -41.16 -109.34 29.12
N VAL A 19 -41.08 -110.50 28.44
CA VAL A 19 -40.33 -110.65 27.18
C VAL A 19 -40.90 -109.75 26.07
N ILE A 20 -42.23 -109.66 25.94
CA ILE A 20 -42.88 -108.75 24.97
C ILE A 20 -42.56 -107.29 25.30
N SER A 21 -42.61 -106.93 26.58
CA SER A 21 -42.31 -105.57 27.06
C SER A 21 -40.84 -105.19 26.80
N ILE A 22 -39.90 -106.10 27.07
CA ILE A 22 -38.48 -105.94 26.76
C ILE A 22 -38.26 -105.81 25.24
N SER A 23 -38.91 -106.66 24.43
CA SER A 23 -38.81 -106.61 22.97
C SER A 23 -39.34 -105.28 22.41
N SER A 24 -40.44 -104.78 22.98
CA SER A 24 -41.04 -103.48 22.62
C SER A 24 -40.14 -102.31 22.99
N LEU A 25 -39.52 -102.35 24.17
CA LEU A 25 -38.51 -101.38 24.62
C LEU A 25 -37.27 -101.41 23.73
N ALA A 26 -36.77 -102.60 23.37
CA ALA A 26 -35.62 -102.75 22.48
C ALA A 26 -35.91 -102.18 21.08
N TYR A 27 -37.10 -102.45 20.53
CA TYR A 27 -37.54 -101.87 19.26
C TYR A 27 -37.66 -100.35 19.32
N TRP A 28 -38.30 -99.81 20.37
CA TRP A 28 -38.44 -98.37 20.58
C TRP A 28 -37.09 -97.67 20.75
N LEU A 29 -36.18 -98.26 21.54
CA LEU A 29 -34.81 -97.78 21.70
C LEU A 29 -34.06 -97.80 20.37
N GLY A 30 -34.14 -98.88 19.60
CA GLY A 30 -33.54 -98.98 18.26
C GLY A 30 -34.04 -97.87 17.34
N LYS A 31 -35.36 -97.59 17.34
CA LYS A 31 -35.94 -96.49 16.59
C LYS A 31 -35.44 -95.11 17.06
N LYS A 32 -35.32 -94.89 18.38
CA LYS A 32 -34.79 -93.63 18.95
C LYS A 32 -33.31 -93.43 18.66
N PHE A 33 -32.49 -94.47 18.76
CA PHE A 33 -31.08 -94.41 18.34
C PHE A 33 -30.95 -94.11 16.84
N GLY A 34 -31.81 -94.68 15.99
CA GLY A 34 -31.86 -94.34 14.56
C GLY A 34 -32.25 -92.87 14.29
N GLU A 35 -33.21 -92.33 15.04
CA GLU A 35 -33.60 -90.91 14.95
C GLU A 35 -32.44 -89.99 15.40
N ILE A 36 -31.76 -90.34 16.49
CA ILE A 36 -30.59 -89.63 17.01
C ILE A 36 -29.45 -89.64 15.99
N ASP A 37 -29.13 -90.79 15.41
CA ASP A 37 -28.10 -90.93 14.38
C ASP A 37 -28.41 -90.07 13.14
N SER A 38 -29.68 -90.00 12.74
CA SER A 38 -30.11 -89.10 11.66
C SER A 38 -29.91 -87.62 11.99
N ARG A 39 -30.17 -87.20 13.23
CA ARG A 39 -29.94 -85.81 13.66
C ARG A 39 -28.45 -85.49 13.74
N PHE A 40 -27.62 -86.42 14.22
CA PHE A 40 -26.15 -86.24 14.21
C PHE A 40 -25.63 -86.09 12.79
N ARG A 41 -26.09 -86.90 11.84
CA ARG A 41 -25.74 -86.73 10.41
C ARG A 41 -26.16 -85.39 9.84
N GLU A 42 -27.28 -84.81 10.28
CA GLU A 42 -27.69 -83.45 9.89
C GLU A 42 -26.76 -82.39 10.50
N VAL A 43 -26.41 -82.53 11.78
CA VAL A 43 -25.47 -81.65 12.48
C VAL A 43 -24.11 -81.66 11.79
N ASP A 44 -23.57 -82.83 11.46
CA ASP A 44 -22.30 -82.97 10.73
C ASP A 44 -22.33 -82.24 9.38
N ARG A 45 -23.46 -82.36 8.64
CA ARG A 45 -23.64 -81.63 7.37
C ARG A 45 -23.63 -80.12 7.58
N ARG A 46 -24.28 -79.61 8.63
CA ARG A 46 -24.27 -78.17 8.95
C ARG A 46 -22.86 -77.69 9.32
N PHE A 47 -22.10 -78.48 10.07
CA PHE A 47 -20.69 -78.15 10.37
C PHE A 47 -19.85 -78.06 9.11
N VAL A 48 -19.99 -78.99 8.17
CA VAL A 48 -19.30 -78.92 6.87
C VAL A 48 -19.70 -77.66 6.08
N GLU A 49 -20.96 -77.24 6.14
CA GLU A 49 -21.39 -75.99 5.50
C GLU A 49 -20.80 -74.75 6.18
N ILE A 50 -20.77 -74.74 7.52
CA ILE A 50 -20.16 -73.68 8.31
C ILE A 50 -18.67 -73.54 7.98
N ASP A 51 -17.93 -74.65 7.92
CA ASP A 51 -16.51 -74.64 7.54
C ASP A 51 -16.29 -74.05 6.15
N LYS A 52 -17.15 -74.39 5.18
CA LYS A 52 -17.10 -73.79 3.83
C LYS A 52 -17.34 -72.27 3.86
N ARG A 53 -18.27 -71.80 4.70
CA ARG A 53 -18.53 -70.36 4.85
C ARG A 53 -17.35 -69.64 5.51
N PHE A 54 -16.72 -70.25 6.52
CA PHE A 54 -15.52 -69.69 7.13
C PHE A 54 -14.36 -69.59 6.14
N GLN A 55 -14.13 -70.62 5.32
CA GLN A 55 -13.11 -70.55 4.26
C GLN A 55 -13.38 -69.43 3.25
N GLN A 56 -14.64 -69.19 2.89
CA GLN A 56 -15.01 -68.06 2.01
C GLN A 56 -14.80 -66.71 2.69
N ILE A 57 -15.06 -66.61 3.99
CA ILE A 57 -14.82 -65.41 4.78
C ILE A 57 -13.31 -65.12 4.85
N ASP A 58 -12.49 -66.12 5.12
CA ASP A 58 -11.02 -65.99 5.17
C ASP A 58 -10.47 -65.49 3.84
N GLU A 59 -10.97 -66.02 2.72
CA GLU A 59 -10.53 -65.57 1.39
C GLU A 59 -10.93 -64.11 1.11
N ARG A 60 -12.13 -63.70 1.51
CA ARG A 60 -12.55 -62.30 1.41
C ARG A 60 -11.70 -61.38 2.27
N PHE A 61 -11.32 -61.80 3.48
CA PHE A 61 -10.41 -61.02 4.33
C PHE A 61 -9.03 -60.86 3.68
N ARG A 62 -8.46 -61.92 3.10
CA ARG A 62 -7.20 -61.81 2.34
C ARG A 62 -7.31 -60.86 1.16
N GLU A 63 -8.43 -60.84 0.46
CA GLU A 63 -8.66 -59.89 -0.64
C GLU A 63 -8.75 -58.44 -0.13
N ILE A 64 -9.43 -58.23 1.01
CA ILE A 64 -9.52 -56.93 1.66
C ILE A 64 -8.14 -56.43 2.08
N ASP A 65 -7.32 -57.28 2.71
CA ASP A 65 -5.96 -56.93 3.14
C ASP A 65 -5.10 -56.51 1.95
N LYS A 66 -5.16 -57.24 0.82
CA LYS A 66 -4.46 -56.86 -0.42
C LYS A 66 -4.89 -55.48 -0.93
N ARG A 67 -6.20 -55.21 -0.96
CA ARG A 67 -6.74 -53.92 -1.39
C ARG A 67 -6.31 -52.78 -0.46
N PHE A 68 -6.18 -53.03 0.84
CA PHE A 68 -5.68 -52.03 1.79
C PHE A 68 -4.21 -51.70 1.54
N VAL A 69 -3.36 -52.71 1.32
CA VAL A 69 -1.94 -52.49 0.97
C VAL A 69 -1.81 -51.70 -0.34
N GLU A 70 -2.55 -52.07 -1.39
CA GLU A 70 -2.54 -51.35 -2.66
C GLU A 70 -3.02 -49.89 -2.50
N LEU A 71 -4.04 -49.66 -1.65
CA LEU A 71 -4.54 -48.33 -1.36
C LEU A 71 -3.49 -47.49 -0.62
N GLU A 72 -2.82 -48.07 0.36
CA GLU A 72 -1.76 -47.42 1.14
C GLU A 72 -0.59 -47.02 0.23
N GLU A 73 -0.11 -47.92 -0.62
CA GLU A 73 0.95 -47.62 -1.59
C GLU A 73 0.56 -46.49 -2.55
N ARG A 74 -0.69 -46.52 -3.05
CA ARG A 74 -1.20 -45.48 -3.96
C ARG A 74 -1.33 -44.13 -3.26
N LEU A 75 -1.76 -44.11 -2.00
CA LEU A 75 -1.87 -42.88 -1.20
C LEU A 75 -0.49 -42.31 -0.93
N ASN A 76 0.46 -43.12 -0.47
CA ASN A 76 1.83 -42.70 -0.20
C ASN A 76 2.50 -42.12 -1.45
N ARG A 77 2.32 -42.76 -2.62
CA ARG A 77 2.83 -42.23 -3.89
C ARG A 77 2.21 -40.88 -4.23
N ARG A 78 0.89 -40.75 -4.11
CA ARG A 78 0.18 -39.49 -4.39
C ARG A 78 0.60 -38.36 -3.46
N ILE A 79 0.81 -38.66 -2.17
CA ILE A 79 1.28 -37.69 -1.19
C ILE A 79 2.68 -37.21 -1.59
N GLY A 80 3.61 -38.13 -1.89
CA GLY A 80 4.97 -37.75 -2.33
C GLY A 80 4.98 -36.91 -3.62
N GLU A 81 4.18 -37.28 -4.62
CA GLU A 81 4.03 -36.50 -5.86
C GLU A 81 3.51 -35.07 -5.61
N VAL A 82 2.56 -34.92 -4.68
CA VAL A 82 2.01 -33.62 -4.30
C VAL A 82 3.05 -32.80 -3.54
N GLU A 83 3.76 -33.39 -2.58
CA GLU A 83 4.83 -32.73 -1.83
C GLU A 83 5.94 -32.22 -2.75
N GLU A 84 6.46 -33.07 -3.64
CA GLU A 84 7.48 -32.67 -4.61
C GLU A 84 7.02 -31.57 -5.56
N ARG A 85 5.75 -31.61 -5.99
CA ARG A 85 5.18 -30.58 -6.85
C ARG A 85 5.02 -29.26 -6.11
N LEU A 86 4.58 -29.30 -4.86
CA LEU A 86 4.41 -28.10 -4.04
C LEU A 86 5.75 -27.46 -3.72
N ASN A 87 6.75 -28.24 -3.31
CA ASN A 87 8.10 -27.73 -3.04
C ASN A 87 8.68 -27.04 -4.27
N ARG A 88 8.63 -27.68 -5.45
CA ARG A 88 9.10 -27.05 -6.70
C ARG A 88 8.38 -25.74 -7.01
N ARG A 89 7.05 -25.70 -6.83
CA ARG A 89 6.26 -24.48 -7.06
C ARG A 89 6.60 -23.38 -6.06
N ILE A 90 6.86 -23.72 -4.81
CA ILE A 90 7.28 -22.78 -3.78
C ILE A 90 8.63 -22.19 -4.16
N ASP A 91 9.63 -23.03 -4.47
CA ASP A 91 10.97 -22.58 -4.87
C ASP A 91 10.93 -21.67 -6.11
N GLU A 92 10.13 -22.02 -7.12
CA GLU A 92 9.93 -21.19 -8.31
C GLU A 92 9.30 -19.83 -7.99
N VAL A 93 8.30 -19.80 -7.12
CA VAL A 93 7.63 -18.57 -6.69
C VAL A 93 8.58 -17.71 -5.87
N GLU A 94 9.31 -18.29 -4.91
CA GLU A 94 10.29 -17.58 -4.09
C GLU A 94 11.38 -16.95 -4.96
N LYS A 95 11.96 -17.72 -5.89
CA LYS A 95 12.97 -17.21 -6.81
C LYS A 95 12.44 -16.08 -7.70
N LYS A 96 11.22 -16.23 -8.23
CA LYS A 96 10.61 -15.22 -9.10
C LYS A 96 10.24 -13.94 -8.33
N LEU A 97 9.71 -14.08 -7.12
CA LEU A 97 9.37 -12.92 -6.28
C LEU A 97 10.64 -12.23 -5.77
N GLY A 98 11.64 -12.97 -5.32
CA GLY A 98 12.95 -12.43 -4.91
C GLY A 98 13.59 -11.61 -6.03
N GLY A 99 13.72 -12.18 -7.23
CA GLY A 99 14.29 -11.45 -8.37
C GLY A 99 13.49 -10.22 -8.80
N ARG A 100 12.16 -10.22 -8.64
CA ARG A 100 11.33 -9.03 -8.90
C ARG A 100 11.52 -7.95 -7.85
N ILE A 101 11.71 -8.32 -6.58
CA ILE A 101 12.00 -7.40 -5.49
C ILE A 101 13.37 -6.74 -5.72
N ASP A 102 14.40 -7.54 -6.02
CA ASP A 102 15.74 -7.02 -6.32
C ASP A 102 15.73 -6.03 -7.50
N GLU A 103 14.97 -6.34 -8.56
CA GLU A 103 14.81 -5.44 -9.70
C GLU A 103 14.09 -4.14 -9.32
N MET A 104 13.05 -4.24 -8.49
CA MET A 104 12.31 -3.08 -7.99
C MET A 104 13.21 -2.19 -7.13
N ASP A 105 14.00 -2.75 -6.22
CA ASP A 105 14.92 -2.01 -5.37
C ASP A 105 15.99 -1.29 -6.20
N ALA A 106 16.54 -1.96 -7.23
CA ALA A 106 17.48 -1.32 -8.15
C ALA A 106 16.84 -0.19 -8.97
N ARG A 107 15.56 -0.31 -9.35
CA ARG A 107 14.81 0.76 -10.04
C ARG A 107 14.55 1.93 -9.10
N LEU A 108 14.12 1.68 -7.87
CA LEU A 108 13.87 2.72 -6.86
C LEU A 108 15.14 3.49 -6.54
N GLY A 109 16.28 2.81 -6.33
CA GLY A 109 17.56 3.47 -6.09
C GLY A 109 18.02 4.36 -7.24
N ARG A 110 17.72 3.99 -8.51
CA ARG A 110 17.99 4.87 -9.66
C ARG A 110 17.11 6.12 -9.65
N VAL A 111 15.81 5.96 -9.37
CA VAL A 111 14.87 7.09 -9.30
C VAL A 111 15.26 8.06 -8.18
N GLU A 112 15.63 7.56 -7.00
CA GLU A 112 16.10 8.38 -5.89
C GLU A 112 17.33 9.21 -6.27
N LYS A 113 18.29 8.60 -6.98
CA LYS A 113 19.48 9.29 -7.47
C LYS A 113 19.12 10.39 -8.49
N GLU A 114 18.28 10.07 -9.47
CA GLU A 114 17.83 11.04 -10.48
C GLU A 114 17.08 12.22 -9.83
N LEU A 115 16.23 11.97 -8.84
CA LEU A 115 15.52 13.02 -8.10
C LEU A 115 16.49 13.90 -7.30
N SER A 116 17.53 13.32 -6.69
CA SER A 116 18.58 14.08 -5.99
C SER A 116 19.37 14.99 -6.94
N GLU A 117 19.72 14.48 -8.12
CA GLU A 117 20.40 15.26 -9.16
C GLU A 117 19.50 16.39 -9.69
N LEU A 118 18.20 16.11 -9.92
CA LEU A 118 17.23 17.12 -10.33
C LEU A 118 17.05 18.21 -9.28
N ARG A 119 16.97 17.86 -8.00
CA ARG A 119 16.90 18.84 -6.90
C ARG A 119 18.10 19.76 -6.90
N THR A 120 19.31 19.21 -7.00
CA THR A 120 20.55 19.99 -7.08
C THR A 120 20.55 20.93 -8.29
N ARG A 121 20.06 20.47 -9.44
CA ARG A 121 19.94 21.31 -10.65
C ARG A 121 18.93 22.44 -10.46
N LEU A 122 17.80 22.18 -9.81
CA LEU A 122 16.79 23.19 -9.50
C LEU A 122 17.31 24.25 -8.53
N ASP A 123 17.99 23.86 -7.46
CA ASP A 123 18.66 24.79 -6.53
C ASP A 123 19.72 25.65 -7.28
N GLY A 124 20.43 25.04 -8.22
CA GLY A 124 21.36 25.72 -9.11
C GLY A 124 20.68 26.71 -10.07
N ILE A 125 19.45 26.45 -10.51
CA ILE A 125 18.66 27.37 -11.35
C ILE A 125 18.11 28.51 -10.49
N ASP A 126 17.55 28.21 -9.33
CA ASP A 126 17.01 29.20 -8.39
C ASP A 126 18.07 30.26 -8.01
N SER A 127 19.27 29.79 -7.63
CA SER A 127 20.39 30.68 -7.31
C SER A 127 20.84 31.54 -8.50
N LYS A 128 20.83 31.01 -9.73
CA LYS A 128 21.14 31.78 -10.94
C LYS A 128 20.06 32.80 -11.24
N LEU A 129 18.78 32.45 -11.09
CA LEU A 129 17.66 33.36 -11.30
C LEU A 129 17.65 34.50 -10.29
N ARG A 130 17.90 34.22 -9.00
CA ARG A 130 18.03 35.26 -7.98
C ARG A 130 19.17 36.23 -8.30
N ARG A 131 20.34 35.71 -8.68
CA ARG A 131 21.48 36.56 -9.09
C ARG A 131 21.16 37.41 -10.33
N LEU A 132 20.42 36.85 -11.29
CA LEU A 132 19.99 37.58 -12.48
C LEU A 132 18.99 38.68 -12.12
N GLY A 133 18.01 38.38 -11.26
CA GLY A 133 17.05 39.36 -10.74
C GLY A 133 17.74 40.51 -10.01
N GLU A 134 18.71 40.22 -9.14
CA GLU A 134 19.51 41.24 -8.46
C GLU A 134 20.33 42.10 -9.43
N ALA A 135 21.01 41.48 -10.40
CA ALA A 135 21.77 42.20 -11.41
C ALA A 135 20.88 43.12 -12.25
N PHE A 136 19.70 42.64 -12.64
CA PHE A 136 18.72 43.43 -13.40
C PHE A 136 18.19 44.61 -12.58
N THR A 137 17.75 44.39 -11.34
CA THR A 137 17.31 45.44 -10.41
C THR A 137 18.38 46.52 -10.23
N ASN A 138 19.63 46.11 -9.99
CA ASN A 138 20.75 47.05 -9.83
C ASN A 138 21.03 47.85 -11.11
N TYR A 139 20.99 47.20 -12.28
CA TYR A 139 21.19 47.88 -13.56
C TYR A 139 20.07 48.88 -13.86
N GLN A 140 18.81 48.50 -13.61
CA GLN A 140 17.65 49.39 -13.77
C GLN A 140 17.77 50.60 -12.84
N GLU A 141 18.12 50.43 -11.57
CA GLU A 141 18.32 51.55 -10.66
C GLU A 141 19.41 52.51 -11.12
N PHE A 142 20.55 51.98 -11.55
CA PHE A 142 21.63 52.77 -12.12
C PHE A 142 21.14 53.55 -13.34
N LEU A 143 20.48 52.88 -14.30
CA LEU A 143 19.99 53.50 -15.52
C LEU A 143 18.97 54.61 -15.23
N MET A 144 17.97 54.35 -14.37
CA MET A 144 16.96 55.35 -14.03
C MET A 144 17.59 56.58 -13.35
N ARG A 145 18.51 56.37 -12.41
CA ARG A 145 19.23 57.48 -11.74
C ARG A 145 20.12 58.25 -12.72
N TYR A 146 20.80 57.56 -13.63
CA TYR A 146 21.63 58.16 -14.67
C TYR A 146 20.79 59.02 -15.62
N LEU A 147 19.68 58.50 -16.14
CA LEU A 147 18.78 59.23 -17.04
C LEU A 147 18.15 60.47 -16.38
N VAL A 148 17.83 60.39 -15.08
CA VAL A 148 17.38 61.56 -14.31
C VAL A 148 18.51 62.58 -14.14
N HIS A 149 19.73 62.11 -13.88
CA HIS A 149 20.91 62.96 -13.73
C HIS A 149 21.21 63.74 -15.02
N GLU A 150 21.19 63.08 -16.17
CA GLU A 150 21.38 63.67 -17.50
C GLU A 150 20.17 64.53 -17.95
N GLY A 151 19.08 64.56 -17.17
CA GLY A 151 17.87 65.32 -17.49
C GLY A 151 17.04 64.73 -18.63
N VAL A 152 17.35 63.52 -19.10
CA VAL A 152 16.57 62.78 -20.09
C VAL A 152 15.19 62.45 -19.53
N LEU A 153 15.15 61.95 -18.29
CA LEU A 153 13.92 61.74 -17.55
C LEU A 153 13.61 62.98 -16.70
N ARG A 154 12.58 63.71 -17.14
CA ARG A 154 12.07 64.90 -16.45
C ARG A 154 10.93 64.55 -15.49
N ARG A 155 10.57 65.47 -14.60
CA ARG A 155 9.58 65.22 -13.55
C ARG A 155 8.20 64.90 -14.14
N GLU A 156 7.83 65.55 -15.23
CA GLU A 156 6.56 65.37 -15.93
C GLU A 156 6.45 63.96 -16.55
N ALA A 157 7.57 63.39 -17.00
CA ALA A 157 7.61 62.02 -17.49
C ALA A 157 7.45 60.98 -16.36
N ALA A 158 7.86 61.34 -15.14
CA ALA A 158 7.68 60.50 -13.97
C ALA A 158 6.21 60.34 -13.58
N GLU A 159 5.38 61.38 -13.78
CA GLU A 159 3.94 61.37 -13.47
C GLU A 159 3.17 60.30 -14.28
N VAL A 160 3.57 60.08 -15.53
CA VAL A 160 3.03 59.01 -16.38
C VAL A 160 3.38 57.65 -15.79
N ILE A 161 4.62 57.48 -15.31
CA ILE A 161 5.08 56.25 -14.69
C ILE A 161 4.42 56.04 -13.32
N THR A 162 4.12 57.09 -12.54
CA THR A 162 3.41 56.97 -11.25
C THR A 162 2.03 56.35 -11.42
N THR A 163 1.30 56.77 -12.46
CA THR A 163 -0.04 56.25 -12.78
C THR A 163 0.02 54.75 -13.03
N GLU A 164 1.03 54.30 -13.76
CA GLU A 164 1.28 52.90 -14.04
C GLU A 164 1.80 52.12 -12.81
N ALA A 165 2.66 52.74 -12.00
CA ALA A 165 3.20 52.18 -10.76
C ALA A 165 2.11 51.95 -9.72
N ARG A 166 1.09 52.81 -9.64
CA ARG A 166 -0.06 52.64 -8.74
C ARG A 166 -0.86 51.36 -9.01
N GLY A 167 -0.78 50.79 -10.21
CA GLY A 167 -1.36 49.48 -10.53
C GLY A 167 -0.90 48.36 -9.58
N VAL A 168 0.27 48.52 -8.96
CA VAL A 168 0.84 47.60 -7.97
C VAL A 168 -0.04 47.40 -6.74
N MET A 169 -0.89 48.38 -6.40
CA MET A 169 -1.79 48.30 -5.25
C MET A 169 -2.84 47.18 -5.39
N ARG A 170 -3.08 46.70 -6.61
CA ARG A 170 -3.93 45.52 -6.85
C ARG A 170 -3.31 44.23 -6.30
N LEU A 171 -1.99 44.20 -6.13
CA LEU A 171 -1.26 43.06 -5.56
C LEU A 171 -1.35 43.01 -4.03
N ALA A 172 -1.85 44.07 -3.38
CA ALA A 172 -1.96 44.15 -1.92
C ALA A 172 -2.94 43.14 -1.30
N THR A 173 -3.77 42.48 -2.12
CA THR A 173 -4.62 41.36 -1.67
C THR A 173 -3.85 40.05 -1.51
N MET A 174 -2.58 40.01 -1.94
CA MET A 174 -1.71 38.83 -1.88
C MET A 174 -0.75 38.97 -0.68
N ASN A 175 -0.45 37.85 -0.01
CA ASN A 175 0.54 37.77 1.07
C ASN A 175 1.89 37.42 0.42
N PRO A 176 2.93 38.28 0.46
CA PRO A 176 3.87 38.31 1.62
C PRO A 176 4.13 39.67 2.28
N LEU A 177 3.73 40.80 1.68
CA LEU A 177 3.93 42.13 2.27
C LEU A 177 2.85 42.43 3.33
N THR A 178 3.23 43.14 4.39
CA THR A 178 2.26 43.51 5.45
C THR A 178 1.34 44.65 4.99
N LYS A 179 0.19 44.81 5.67
CA LYS A 179 -0.75 45.90 5.37
C LYS A 179 -0.10 47.27 5.57
N GLU A 180 0.78 47.37 6.57
CA GLU A 180 1.53 48.57 6.90
C GLU A 180 2.51 48.92 5.78
N GLU A 181 3.20 47.93 5.21
CA GLU A 181 4.11 48.14 4.07
C GLU A 181 3.36 48.64 2.84
N TRP A 182 2.21 48.04 2.51
CA TRP A 182 1.37 48.50 1.40
C TRP A 182 0.80 49.90 1.61
N MET A 183 0.33 50.19 2.82
CA MET A 183 -0.11 51.54 3.20
C MET A 183 1.03 52.54 3.07
N ARG A 184 2.25 52.17 3.49
CA ARG A 184 3.41 53.05 3.40
C ARG A 184 3.83 53.33 1.96
N ILE A 185 3.80 52.32 1.08
CA ILE A 185 4.01 52.53 -0.36
C ILE A 185 2.98 53.55 -0.89
N LYS A 186 1.71 53.39 -0.51
CA LYS A 186 0.64 54.29 -0.96
C LYS A 186 0.87 55.72 -0.49
N GLU A 187 1.21 55.92 0.78
CA GLU A 187 1.53 57.24 1.35
C GLU A 187 2.67 57.92 0.60
N LEU A 188 3.76 57.19 0.32
CA LEU A 188 4.94 57.72 -0.37
C LEU A 188 4.63 58.06 -1.84
N LEU A 189 3.81 57.23 -2.52
CA LEU A 189 3.31 57.54 -3.86
C LEU A 189 2.46 58.82 -3.84
N ASP A 190 1.48 58.91 -2.94
CA ASP A 190 0.59 60.07 -2.81
C ASP A 190 1.36 61.36 -2.48
N LYS A 191 2.41 61.27 -1.66
CA LYS A 191 3.30 62.40 -1.35
C LYS A 191 4.11 62.83 -2.58
N SER A 192 4.69 61.86 -3.30
CA SER A 192 5.54 62.12 -4.46
C SER A 192 4.83 62.79 -5.64
N GLU A 193 3.50 62.65 -5.73
CA GLU A 193 2.69 63.36 -6.74
C GLU A 193 2.46 64.84 -6.40
N LYS A 194 2.50 65.19 -5.11
CA LYS A 194 2.17 66.54 -4.63
C LYS A 194 3.42 67.39 -4.38
N GLU A 195 4.48 66.75 -3.88
CA GLU A 195 5.72 67.43 -3.51
C GLU A 195 6.94 66.52 -3.70
N ASP A 196 8.14 67.08 -3.52
CA ASP A 196 9.38 66.32 -3.59
C ASP A 196 9.59 65.51 -2.31
N LEU A 197 9.89 64.22 -2.48
CA LEU A 197 10.32 63.36 -1.39
C LEU A 197 11.69 63.80 -0.87
N THR A 198 11.93 63.60 0.43
CA THR A 198 13.30 63.67 0.96
C THR A 198 14.14 62.50 0.42
N ILE A 199 15.46 62.57 0.60
CA ILE A 199 16.35 61.48 0.19
C ILE A 199 15.99 60.19 0.94
N GLU A 200 15.70 60.29 2.22
CA GLU A 200 15.30 59.17 3.09
C GLU A 200 13.98 58.54 2.61
N GLU A 201 12.97 59.35 2.36
CA GLU A 201 11.65 58.89 1.90
C GLU A 201 11.73 58.24 0.51
N ALA A 202 12.57 58.79 -0.38
CA ALA A 202 12.79 58.20 -1.69
C ALA A 202 13.49 56.84 -1.60
N TYR A 203 14.46 56.68 -0.71
CA TYR A 203 15.10 55.39 -0.44
C TYR A 203 14.17 54.41 0.27
N GLU A 204 13.30 54.89 1.16
CA GLU A 204 12.26 54.07 1.79
C GLU A 204 11.32 53.48 0.74
N LEU A 205 10.81 54.32 -0.17
CA LEU A 205 9.98 53.88 -1.30
C LEU A 205 10.72 52.86 -2.18
N LEU A 206 12.01 53.10 -2.47
CA LEU A 206 12.81 52.18 -3.27
C LEU A 206 13.03 50.83 -2.59
N ASN A 207 13.27 50.81 -1.28
CA ASN A 207 13.44 49.57 -0.52
C ASN A 207 12.14 48.76 -0.46
N LEU A 208 11.00 49.43 -0.26
CA LEU A 208 9.69 48.79 -0.36
C LEU A 208 9.44 48.26 -1.78
N ALA A 209 9.79 49.02 -2.82
CA ALA A 209 9.64 48.58 -4.20
C ALA A 209 10.54 47.38 -4.55
N ARG A 210 11.77 47.30 -4.02
CA ARG A 210 12.63 46.12 -4.14
C ARG A 210 12.00 44.90 -3.50
N LYS A 211 11.38 45.06 -2.32
CA LYS A 211 10.64 43.98 -1.67
C LYS A 211 9.47 43.52 -2.53
N VAL A 212 8.72 44.45 -3.12
CA VAL A 212 7.65 44.13 -4.06
C VAL A 212 8.17 43.39 -5.28
N VAL A 213 9.30 43.78 -5.87
CA VAL A 213 9.93 43.04 -6.99
C VAL A 213 10.41 41.65 -6.58
N HIS A 214 10.89 41.48 -5.35
CA HIS A 214 11.32 40.17 -4.86
C HIS A 214 10.14 39.19 -4.75
N GLU A 215 9.01 39.67 -4.24
CA GLU A 215 7.82 38.85 -3.98
C GLU A 215 6.86 38.74 -5.17
N TYR A 216 6.85 39.74 -6.05
CA TYR A 216 5.89 39.89 -7.15
C TYR A 216 6.55 40.21 -8.49
N GLY A 217 7.81 39.83 -8.68
CA GLY A 217 8.60 40.12 -9.89
C GLY A 217 8.05 39.48 -11.17
N GLU A 218 7.09 38.57 -11.09
CA GLU A 218 6.32 38.05 -12.22
C GLU A 218 5.28 39.06 -12.74
N TYR A 219 4.89 40.05 -11.95
CA TYR A 219 3.94 41.08 -12.33
C TYR A 219 4.66 42.34 -12.83
N PRO A 220 4.31 42.85 -14.03
CA PRO A 220 4.91 44.07 -14.57
C PRO A 220 4.78 45.27 -13.62
N GLU A 221 3.70 45.39 -12.86
CA GLU A 221 3.45 46.47 -11.91
C GLU A 221 4.53 46.61 -10.83
N ALA A 222 5.11 45.49 -10.36
CA ALA A 222 6.19 45.50 -9.38
C ALA A 222 7.42 46.24 -9.93
N TRP A 223 7.79 45.96 -11.18
CA TRP A 223 8.89 46.62 -11.86
C TRP A 223 8.61 48.09 -12.17
N LYS A 224 7.37 48.44 -12.51
CA LYS A 224 6.97 49.85 -12.72
C LYS A 224 7.10 50.66 -11.43
N LEU A 225 6.68 50.11 -10.29
CA LEU A 225 6.90 50.72 -8.98
C LEU A 225 8.40 50.90 -8.69
N HIS A 226 9.22 49.88 -8.96
CA HIS A 226 10.66 49.93 -8.73
C HIS A 226 11.36 50.99 -9.58
N MET A 227 11.04 51.06 -10.88
CA MET A 227 11.55 52.11 -11.78
C MET A 227 11.14 53.50 -11.31
N TYR A 228 9.87 53.69 -10.92
CA TYR A 228 9.38 54.96 -10.37
C TYR A 228 10.14 55.38 -9.09
N ALA A 229 10.29 54.46 -8.15
CA ALA A 229 11.01 54.70 -6.91
C ALA A 229 12.48 55.08 -7.15
N ALA A 230 13.14 54.42 -8.12
CA ALA A 230 14.50 54.75 -8.52
C ALA A 230 14.61 56.17 -9.10
N MET A 231 13.61 56.63 -9.87
CA MET A 231 13.53 58.01 -10.35
C MET A 231 13.38 59.01 -9.20
N MET A 232 12.54 58.70 -8.20
CA MET A 232 12.34 59.58 -7.04
C MET A 232 13.65 59.79 -6.27
N VAL A 233 14.46 58.73 -6.12
CA VAL A 233 15.81 58.85 -5.55
C VAL A 233 16.68 59.77 -6.41
N GLY A 234 16.65 59.60 -7.73
CA GLY A 234 17.38 60.47 -8.67
C GLY A 234 17.00 61.95 -8.53
N PHE A 235 15.70 62.26 -8.44
CA PHE A 235 15.20 63.63 -8.29
C PHE A 235 15.56 64.23 -6.92
N ALA A 236 15.44 63.46 -5.83
CA ALA A 236 15.79 63.91 -4.49
C ALA A 236 17.28 64.34 -4.42
N TRP A 237 18.18 63.53 -4.99
CA TRP A 237 19.61 63.87 -5.08
C TRP A 237 19.90 65.05 -6.00
N LYS A 238 19.18 65.17 -7.12
CA LYS A 238 19.34 66.32 -8.02
C LYS A 238 18.96 67.62 -7.33
N LYS A 239 17.82 67.65 -6.64
CA LYS A 239 17.35 68.81 -5.87
C LYS A 239 18.32 69.19 -4.74
N GLN A 240 18.86 68.22 -4.03
CA GLN A 240 19.83 68.47 -2.96
C GLN A 240 21.11 69.13 -3.49
N ARG A 241 21.66 68.61 -4.60
CA ARG A 241 22.83 69.22 -5.26
C ARG A 241 22.57 70.65 -5.74
N GLU A 242 21.41 70.90 -6.33
CA GLU A 242 21.01 72.24 -6.76
C GLU A 242 20.90 73.23 -5.58
N LYS A 243 20.47 72.78 -4.40
CA LYS A 243 20.47 73.60 -3.18
C LYS A 243 21.89 73.90 -2.70
N GLU A 244 22.73 72.88 -2.58
CA GLU A 244 24.14 73.04 -2.17
C GLU A 244 24.93 73.96 -3.11
N GLU A 245 24.67 73.88 -4.42
CA GLU A 245 25.28 74.77 -5.41
C GLU A 245 24.80 76.23 -5.28
N LYS A 246 23.55 76.46 -4.89
CA LYS A 246 23.00 77.80 -4.63
C LYS A 246 23.60 78.38 -3.36
N GLU A 247 23.64 77.61 -2.27
CA GLU A 247 24.26 78.00 -1.00
C GLU A 247 25.73 78.36 -1.19
N LYS A 248 26.51 77.54 -1.91
CA LYS A 248 27.92 77.83 -2.25
C LYS A 248 28.12 79.08 -3.11
N LYS A 249 27.11 79.47 -3.90
CA LYS A 249 27.15 80.70 -4.72
C LYS A 249 26.78 81.93 -3.89
N GLU A 250 25.96 81.77 -2.85
CA GLU A 250 25.58 82.82 -1.90
C GLU A 250 26.67 83.08 -0.87
N GLU A 251 27.37 82.06 -0.37
CA GLU A 251 28.53 82.20 0.52
C GLU A 251 29.77 82.85 -0.14
N LYS A 252 29.81 82.86 -1.48
CA LYS A 252 30.89 83.48 -2.28
C LYS A 252 30.59 84.92 -2.73
N LYS A 253 29.41 85.45 -2.40
CA LYS A 253 29.00 86.84 -2.68
C LYS A 253 29.12 87.69 -1.41
#